data_AF-A0A7R9IZF6-F1
#
_entry.id   AF-A0A7R9IZF6-F1
#
_cell.length_a   1.000
_cell.length_b   1.000
_cell.length_c   1.000
_cell.angle_alpha   90.00
_cell.angle_beta   90.00
_cell.angle_gamma   90.00
#
_symmetry.space_group_name_H-M   'P 1'
#
loop_
_entity.id
_entity.type
_entity.pdbx_description
1 polymer ?
#
loop_
_entity_poly.entity_id
_entity_poly.type
_entity_poly.pdbx_seq_one_letter_code
_entity_poly.pdbx_strand_id
1 'polypeptide(L)'
;MHVEVRDPDDKTILSRVYKSEGRISFTSQTPGEHIICLYSNSSNWFSGTQLRVHLDIQVGEHAVDYANVAQKETLSELQLRIRQLLDQVEQITKEQNYQRYREERFRQTSESTNQRVLWWSITQTCILLAMGAWQMRHLKSFFEAKKLV
;
A
#
# COMPACT_ATOMS: atom_id res chain seq x y z
N MET A 1 16.54 -4.95 22.15
CA MET A 1 15.36 -4.52 21.37
C MET A 1 15.00 -5.59 20.36
N HIS A 2 13.73 -5.97 20.27
CA HIS A 2 13.27 -6.88 19.21
C HIS A 2 12.97 -6.06 17.96
N VAL A 3 13.50 -6.51 16.81
CA VAL A 3 13.32 -5.85 15.52
C VAL A 3 12.69 -6.86 14.56
N GLU A 4 11.56 -6.48 14.00
CA GLU A 4 10.82 -7.28 13.03
C GLU A 4 10.63 -6.47 11.75
N VAL A 5 10.83 -7.09 10.59
CA VAL A 5 10.58 -6.49 9.27
C VAL A 5 9.54 -7.35 8.56
N ARG A 6 8.47 -6.72 8.06
CA ARG A 6 7.40 -7.36 7.32
C ARG A 6 7.27 -6.79 5.91
N ASP A 7 6.90 -7.67 4.99
CA ASP A 7 6.55 -7.37 3.60
C ASP A 7 5.13 -6.75 3.51
N PRO A 8 4.73 -6.16 2.37
CA PRO A 8 3.37 -5.65 2.14
C PRO A 8 2.26 -6.69 2.34
N ASP A 9 2.59 -7.98 2.20
CA ASP A 9 1.69 -9.11 2.41
C ASP A 9 1.71 -9.64 3.88
N ASP A 10 2.22 -8.84 4.83
CA ASP A 10 2.38 -9.16 6.26
C ASP A 10 3.29 -10.37 6.53
N LYS A 11 4.09 -10.77 5.55
CA LYS A 11 5.08 -11.84 5.69
C LYS A 11 6.32 -11.32 6.40
N THR A 12 6.71 -11.92 7.52
CA THR A 12 7.94 -11.58 8.24
C THR A 12 9.17 -11.97 7.40
N ILE A 13 9.96 -10.97 7.01
CA ILE A 13 11.22 -11.13 6.26
C ILE A 13 12.39 -11.33 7.24
N LEU A 14 12.38 -10.58 8.34
CA LEU A 14 13.44 -10.61 9.35
C LEU A 14 12.83 -10.47 10.73
N SER A 15 13.26 -11.31 11.67
CA SER A 15 12.91 -11.21 13.09
C SER A 15 14.15 -11.54 13.91
N ARG A 16 14.71 -10.53 14.60
CA ARG A 16 15.93 -10.69 15.41
C ARG A 16 15.92 -9.79 16.63
N VAL A 17 16.57 -10.26 17.69
CA VAL A 17 16.80 -9.49 18.92
C VAL A 17 18.20 -8.88 18.88
N TYR A 18 18.28 -7.57 19.04
CA TYR A 18 19.52 -6.80 19.13
C TYR A 18 19.75 -6.32 20.57
N LYS A 19 21.02 -6.06 20.92
CA LYS A 19 21.41 -5.51 22.21
C LYS A 19 21.18 -3.98 22.23
N SER A 20 22.24 -3.18 22.40
CA SER A 20 22.20 -1.71 22.39
C SER A 20 22.31 -1.13 20.98
N GLU A 21 23.15 -1.73 20.12
CA GLU A 21 23.38 -1.29 18.75
C GLU A 21 23.26 -2.48 17.79
N GLY A 22 22.82 -2.20 16.58
CA GLY A 22 22.67 -3.21 15.53
C GLY A 22 22.41 -2.58 14.17
N ARG A 23 22.94 -3.22 13.12
CA ARG A 23 22.64 -2.90 11.73
C ARG A 23 21.90 -4.07 11.09
N ILE A 24 20.85 -3.77 10.36
CA ILE A 24 20.08 -4.74 9.57
C ILE A 24 20.12 -4.34 8.11
N SER A 25 20.14 -5.33 7.23
CA SER A 25 20.07 -5.13 5.78
C SER A 25 19.21 -6.24 5.22
N PHE A 26 18.25 -5.87 4.39
CA PHE A 26 17.38 -6.81 3.68
C PHE A 26 17.10 -6.27 2.29
N THR A 27 16.70 -7.15 1.37
CA THR A 27 16.34 -6.79 0.00
C THR A 27 14.83 -6.99 -0.17
N SER A 28 14.13 -5.94 -0.60
CA SER A 28 12.72 -6.00 -0.94
C SER A 28 12.49 -6.86 -2.18
N GLN A 29 11.69 -7.92 -2.04
CA GLN A 29 11.34 -8.81 -3.15
C GLN A 29 9.99 -8.48 -3.79
N THR A 30 9.05 -7.97 -2.99
CA THR A 30 7.73 -7.57 -3.48
C THR A 30 7.63 -6.04 -3.54
N PRO A 31 6.90 -5.49 -4.52
CA PRO A 31 6.69 -4.05 -4.61
C PRO A 31 5.64 -3.60 -3.57
N GLY A 32 6.03 -2.71 -2.65
CA GLY A 32 5.10 -2.13 -1.70
C GLY A 32 5.76 -1.61 -0.42
N GLU A 33 4.90 -1.19 0.51
CA GLU A 33 5.30 -0.71 1.82
C GLU A 33 5.79 -1.86 2.71
N HIS A 34 7.02 -1.73 3.20
CA HIS A 34 7.59 -2.65 4.16
C HIS A 34 7.53 -2.02 5.55
N ILE A 35 7.18 -2.81 6.56
CA ILE A 35 6.98 -2.32 7.92
C ILE A 35 8.15 -2.78 8.80
N ILE A 36 8.80 -1.84 9.47
CA ILE A 36 9.88 -2.11 10.44
C ILE A 36 9.34 -1.83 11.85
N CYS A 37 9.18 -2.89 12.64
CA CYS A 37 8.68 -2.85 14.00
C CYS A 37 9.82 -2.98 15.01
N LEU A 38 9.87 -2.04 15.97
CA LEU A 38 10.87 -2.00 17.05
C LEU A 38 10.11 -2.08 18.37
N TYR A 39 10.30 -3.15 19.15
CA TYR A 39 9.63 -3.28 20.44
C TYR A 39 10.57 -3.74 21.56
N SER A 40 10.28 -3.23 22.76
CA SER A 40 10.95 -3.58 24.00
C SER A 40 10.13 -4.64 24.73
N ASN A 41 10.79 -5.66 25.27
CA ASN A 41 10.16 -6.66 26.13
C ASN A 41 10.17 -6.24 27.62
N SER A 42 10.22 -4.93 27.91
CA SER A 42 10.21 -4.44 29.29
C SER A 42 8.79 -4.49 29.84
N SER A 43 8.51 -5.46 30.71
CA SER A 43 7.23 -5.69 31.39
C SER A 43 6.92 -4.72 32.55
N ASN A 44 7.76 -3.70 32.76
CA ASN A 44 7.60 -2.78 33.88
C ASN A 44 6.62 -1.66 33.57
N TRP A 45 5.32 -1.96 33.72
CA TRP A 45 4.21 -1.00 33.65
C TRP A 45 4.36 0.19 34.63
N PHE A 46 5.18 0.04 35.68
CA PHE A 46 5.37 1.01 36.77
C PHE A 46 6.74 1.70 36.81
N SER A 47 7.68 1.36 35.92
CA SER A 47 8.99 2.04 35.83
C SER A 47 9.07 2.73 34.48
N GLY A 48 8.73 4.03 34.46
CA GLY A 48 8.69 4.89 33.27
C GLY A 48 10.05 5.21 32.65
N THR A 49 10.91 4.21 32.44
CA THR A 49 12.12 4.37 31.64
C THR A 49 11.73 4.47 30.17
N GLN A 50 11.67 5.69 29.64
CA GLN A 50 11.47 5.95 28.22
C GLN A 50 12.64 5.38 27.41
N LEU A 51 12.36 4.46 26.50
CA LEU A 51 13.37 3.95 25.57
C LEU A 51 13.63 4.99 24.47
N ARG A 52 14.85 5.52 24.42
CA ARG A 52 15.31 6.37 23.31
C ARG A 52 15.97 5.50 22.25
N VAL A 53 15.44 5.57 21.02
CA VAL A 53 15.97 4.83 19.87
C VAL A 53 16.40 5.84 18.81
N HIS A 54 17.65 5.72 18.34
CA HIS A 54 18.11 6.41 17.14
C HIS A 54 18.04 5.44 15.97
N LEU A 55 17.25 5.78 14.94
CA LEU A 55 17.01 4.95 13.78
C LEU A 55 17.43 5.72 12.53
N ASP A 56 18.44 5.19 11.83
CA ASP A 56 18.84 5.66 10.52
C ASP A 56 18.44 4.60 9.48
N ILE A 57 17.76 5.04 8.41
CA ILE A 57 17.24 4.15 7.35
C ILE A 57 17.81 4.63 6.02
N GLN A 58 18.58 3.75 5.38
CA GLN A 58 19.14 3.99 4.06
C GLN A 58 18.47 3.05 3.06
N VAL A 59 17.99 3.61 1.95
CA VAL A 59 17.25 2.89 0.91
C VAL A 59 17.81 3.23 -0.45
N GLY A 60 17.86 2.25 -1.36
CA GLY A 60 18.27 2.45 -2.74
C GLY A 60 19.73 2.86 -2.85
N GLU A 61 20.00 3.92 -3.63
CA GLU A 61 21.34 4.46 -3.88
C GLU A 61 22.07 4.80 -2.57
N HIS A 62 21.37 5.35 -1.58
CA HIS A 62 21.94 5.77 -0.30
C HIS A 62 22.41 4.61 0.59
N ALA A 63 21.95 3.38 0.33
CA ALA A 63 22.42 2.19 1.04
C ALA A 63 23.73 1.61 0.45
N VAL A 64 24.13 2.07 -0.74
CA VAL A 64 25.32 1.60 -1.44
C VAL A 64 26.52 2.48 -1.06
N ASP A 65 27.57 1.86 -0.53
CA ASP A 65 28.81 2.58 -0.23
C ASP A 65 29.70 2.67 -1.47
N TYR A 66 29.52 3.75 -2.24
CA TYR A 66 30.29 4.01 -3.45
C TYR A 66 31.79 4.18 -3.19
N ALA A 67 32.21 4.60 -2.00
CA ALA A 67 33.64 4.74 -1.69
C ALA A 67 34.33 3.36 -1.62
N ASN A 68 33.64 2.38 -1.04
CA ASN A 68 34.09 0.98 -1.03
C ASN A 68 34.05 0.35 -2.43
N VAL A 69 33.05 0.68 -3.25
CA VAL A 69 32.98 0.20 -4.65
C VAL A 69 34.12 0.80 -5.50
N ALA A 70 34.40 2.09 -5.35
CA ALA A 70 35.47 2.79 -6.07
C ALA A 70 36.85 2.15 -5.86
N GLN A 71 37.17 1.84 -4.59
CA GLN A 71 38.45 1.23 -4.23
C GLN A 71 38.55 -0.21 -4.72
N LYS A 72 37.46 -0.97 -4.68
CA LYS A 72 37.44 -2.38 -5.08
C LYS A 72 37.53 -2.57 -6.58
N GLU A 73 36.90 -1.70 -7.37
CA GLU A 73 36.88 -1.78 -8.83
C GLU A 73 37.92 -0.87 -9.51
N THR A 74 38.72 -0.11 -8.74
CA THR A 74 39.72 0.84 -9.26
C THR A 74 39.13 1.80 -10.30
N LEU A 75 37.91 2.27 -10.06
CA LEU A 75 37.18 3.10 -11.01
C LEU A 75 37.78 4.50 -11.07
N SER A 76 37.89 5.04 -12.28
CA SER A 76 38.16 6.47 -12.46
C SER A 76 37.00 7.30 -11.90
N GLU A 77 37.28 8.52 -11.41
CA GLU A 77 36.25 9.42 -10.86
C GLU A 77 35.06 9.62 -11.80
N LEU A 78 35.31 9.63 -13.11
CA LEU A 78 34.27 9.77 -14.13
C LEU A 78 33.38 8.51 -14.22
N GLN A 79 33.99 7.32 -14.16
CA GLN A 79 33.23 6.06 -14.16
C GLN A 79 32.35 5.93 -12.92
N LEU A 80 32.83 6.37 -11.77
CA LEU A 80 32.05 6.39 -10.53
C LEU A 80 30.80 7.27 -10.66
N ARG A 81 30.94 8.47 -11.22
CA ARG A 81 29.78 9.35 -11.47
C ARG A 81 28.78 8.75 -12.44
N ILE A 82 29.23 8.08 -13.50
CA ILE A 82 28.34 7.38 -14.43
C ILE A 82 27.59 6.25 -13.71
N ARG A 83 28.27 5.48 -12.85
CA ARG A 83 27.65 4.41 -12.06
C ARG A 83 26.53 4.96 -11.16
N GLN A 84 26.80 6.07 -10.46
CA GLN A 84 25.80 6.74 -9.61
C GLN A 84 24.58 7.18 -10.44
N LEU A 85 24.79 7.80 -11.61
CA LEU A 85 23.69 8.20 -12.48
C LEU A 85 22.87 7.00 -12.99
N LEU A 86 23.52 5.87 -13.30
CA LEU A 86 22.83 4.64 -13.69
C LEU A 86 21.96 4.10 -12.55
N ASP A 87 22.50 4.07 -11.33
CA ASP A 87 21.76 3.59 -10.15
C ASP A 87 20.57 4.53 -9.83
N GLN A 88 20.73 5.84 -10.01
CA GLN A 88 19.64 6.82 -9.91
C GLN A 88 18.51 6.58 -10.91
N VAL A 89 18.86 6.34 -12.19
CA VAL A 89 17.87 6.04 -13.23
C VAL A 89 17.17 4.71 -12.96
N GLU A 90 17.90 3.72 -12.45
CA GLU A 90 17.31 2.45 -12.04
C GLU A 90 16.30 2.63 -10.90
N GLN A 91 16.64 3.46 -9.90
CA GLN A 91 15.74 3.80 -8.80
C GLN A 91 14.46 4.48 -9.31
N ILE A 92 14.57 5.48 -10.19
CA ILE A 92 13.41 6.14 -10.81
C ILE A 92 12.54 5.14 -11.56
N THR A 93 13.15 4.22 -12.30
CA THR A 93 12.42 3.19 -13.06
C THR A 93 11.65 2.25 -12.13
N LYS A 94 12.25 1.87 -10.98
CA LYS A 94 11.58 1.08 -9.95
C LYS A 94 10.38 1.82 -9.36
N GLU A 95 10.54 3.11 -9.05
CA GLU A 95 9.44 3.95 -8.54
C GLU A 95 8.29 4.07 -9.54
N GLN A 96 8.60 4.29 -10.84
CA GLN A 96 7.59 4.32 -11.89
C GLN A 96 6.82 2.99 -12.01
N ASN A 97 7.53 1.86 -11.95
CA ASN A 97 6.89 0.55 -11.97
C ASN A 97 5.99 0.33 -10.75
N TYR A 98 6.41 0.79 -9.57
CA TYR A 98 5.57 0.75 -8.38
C TYR A 98 4.29 1.60 -8.55
N GLN A 99 4.40 2.81 -9.11
CA GLN A 99 3.22 3.64 -9.38
C GLN A 99 2.27 2.98 -10.38
N ARG A 100 2.78 2.36 -11.44
CA ARG A 100 1.96 1.59 -12.41
C ARG A 100 1.23 0.44 -11.73
N TYR A 101 1.91 -0.34 -10.90
CA TYR A 101 1.28 -1.43 -10.15
C TYR A 101 0.14 -0.93 -9.25
N ARG A 102 0.36 0.20 -8.56
CA ARG A 102 -0.69 0.83 -7.74
C ARG A 102 -1.86 1.33 -8.58
N GLU A 103 -1.60 1.94 -9.74
CA GLU A 103 -2.63 2.42 -10.66
C GLU A 103 -3.49 1.26 -11.17
N GLU A 104 -2.86 0.15 -11.60
CA GLU A 104 -3.58 -1.05 -12.05
C GLU A 104 -4.51 -1.59 -10.96
N ARG A 105 -4.02 -1.71 -9.73
CA ARG A 105 -4.83 -2.17 -8.58
C ARG A 105 -5.98 -1.20 -8.26
N PHE A 106 -5.71 0.10 -8.32
CA PHE A 106 -6.74 1.12 -8.10
C PHE A 106 -7.79 1.10 -9.21
N ARG A 107 -7.38 0.95 -10.48
CA ARG A 107 -8.27 0.85 -11.63
C ARG A 107 -9.19 -0.36 -11.52
N GLN A 108 -8.66 -1.54 -11.19
CA GLN A 108 -9.47 -2.74 -10.99
C GLN A 108 -10.51 -2.58 -9.86
N THR A 109 -10.10 -1.94 -8.75
CA THR A 109 -11.00 -1.66 -7.62
C THR A 109 -12.09 -0.66 -8.01
N SER A 110 -11.74 0.37 -8.78
CA SER A 110 -12.65 1.39 -9.29
C SER A 110 -13.67 0.79 -10.27
N GLU A 111 -13.22 0.01 -11.25
CA GLU A 111 -14.08 -0.64 -12.24
C GLU A 111 -15.10 -1.59 -11.59
N SER A 112 -14.64 -2.46 -10.68
CA SER A 112 -15.52 -3.40 -9.97
C SER A 112 -16.54 -2.69 -9.07
N THR A 113 -16.14 -1.60 -8.40
CA THR A 113 -17.04 -0.79 -7.58
C THR A 113 -18.07 -0.08 -8.45
N ASN A 114 -17.62 0.56 -9.53
CA ASN A 114 -18.49 1.27 -10.46
C ASN A 114 -19.53 0.34 -11.09
N GLN A 115 -19.12 -0.87 -11.52
CA GLN A 115 -20.03 -1.85 -12.08
C GLN A 115 -21.12 -2.29 -11.08
N ARG A 116 -20.74 -2.54 -9.82
CA ARG A 116 -21.71 -2.90 -8.76
C ARG A 116 -22.71 -1.77 -8.52
N VAL A 117 -22.24 -0.53 -8.43
CA VAL A 117 -23.10 0.65 -8.22
C VAL A 117 -24.07 0.85 -9.39
N LEU A 118 -23.61 0.67 -10.63
CA LEU A 118 -24.47 0.74 -11.81
C LEU A 118 -25.60 -0.29 -11.76
N TRP A 119 -25.30 -1.55 -11.44
CA TRP A 119 -26.33 -2.60 -11.30
C TRP A 119 -27.36 -2.30 -10.21
N TRP A 120 -26.91 -1.79 -9.05
CA TRP A 120 -27.81 -1.35 -7.98
C TRP A 120 -28.70 -0.19 -8.42
N SER A 121 -28.16 0.80 -9.13
CA SER A 121 -28.91 1.94 -9.66
C SER A 121 -29.98 1.53 -10.68
N ILE A 122 -29.64 0.62 -11.60
CA ILE A 122 -30.60 0.06 -12.57
C ILE A 122 -31.73 -0.66 -11.84
N THR A 123 -31.39 -1.53 -10.88
CA THR A 123 -32.37 -2.29 -10.10
C THR A 123 -33.34 -1.36 -9.35
N GLN A 124 -32.80 -0.33 -8.67
CA GLN A 124 -33.60 0.66 -7.96
C GLN A 124 -34.55 1.40 -8.90
N THR A 125 -34.08 1.83 -10.07
CA THR A 125 -34.89 2.53 -11.07
C THR A 125 -36.03 1.64 -11.57
N CYS A 126 -35.76 0.37 -11.87
CA CYS A 126 -36.79 -0.59 -12.27
C CYS A 126 -37.86 -0.79 -11.19
N ILE A 127 -37.46 -0.90 -9.91
CA ILE A 127 -38.40 -1.05 -8.79
C ILE A 127 -39.30 0.19 -8.66
N LEU A 128 -38.75 1.39 -8.78
CA LEU A 128 -39.52 2.63 -8.74
C LEU A 128 -40.56 2.71 -9.87
N LEU A 129 -40.17 2.33 -11.10
CA LEU A 129 -41.10 2.27 -12.24
C LEU A 129 -42.20 1.23 -12.02
N ALA A 130 -41.86 0.05 -11.51
CA ALA A 130 -42.82 -1.00 -11.21
C ALA A 130 -43.82 -0.58 -10.13
N MET A 131 -43.35 0.04 -9.04
CA MET A 131 -44.22 0.59 -8.00
C MET A 131 -45.12 1.71 -8.53
N GLY A 132 -44.59 2.62 -9.37
CA GLY A 132 -45.39 3.67 -9.99
C GLY A 132 -46.50 3.12 -10.89
N ALA A 133 -46.20 2.11 -11.72
CA ALA A 133 -47.20 1.45 -12.55
C ALA A 133 -48.26 0.71 -11.71
N TRP A 134 -47.84 0.06 -10.62
CA TRP A 134 -48.74 -0.59 -9.67
C TRP A 134 -49.69 0.42 -9.01
N GLN A 135 -49.16 1.54 -8.52
CA GLN A 135 -49.95 2.61 -7.91
C GLN A 135 -51.01 3.16 -8.87
N MET A 136 -50.65 3.42 -10.13
CA MET A 136 -51.61 3.88 -11.14
C MET A 136 -52.72 2.84 -11.41
N ARG A 137 -52.38 1.56 -11.53
CA ARG A 137 -53.37 0.48 -11.74
C ARG A 137 -54.30 0.34 -10.53
N HIS A 138 -53.75 0.38 -9.32
CA HIS A 138 -54.52 0.27 -8.09
C HIS A 138 -55.51 1.45 -7.96
N LEU A 139 -55.06 2.68 -8.23
CA LEU A 139 -55.94 3.85 -8.24
C LEU A 139 -57.06 3.71 -9.28
N LYS A 140 -56.75 3.26 -10.50
CA LYS A 140 -57.75 3.04 -11.54
C LYS A 140 -58.79 1.99 -11.14
N SER A 141 -58.35 0.84 -10.60
CA SER A 141 -59.24 -0.22 -10.11
C SER A 141 -60.11 0.26 -8.95
N PHE A 142 -59.57 1.09 -8.05
CA PHE A 142 -60.32 1.68 -6.95
C PHE A 142 -61.46 2.60 -7.44
N PHE A 143 -61.21 3.44 -8.45
CA PHE A 143 -62.24 4.30 -9.04
C PHE A 143 -63.30 3.53 -9.83
N GLU A 144 -62.90 2.47 -10.57
CA GLU A 144 -63.83 1.58 -11.29
C GLU A 144 -64.74 0.80 -10.32
N ALA A 145 -64.18 0.24 -9.23
CA ALA A 145 -64.94 -0.53 -8.25
C ALA A 145 -65.95 0.31 -7.44
N LYS A 146 -65.65 1.59 -7.22
CA LYS A 146 -66.53 2.53 -6.50
C LYS A 146 -67.60 3.17 -7.40
N LYS A 147 -67.62 2.90 -8.72
CA LYS A 147 -68.51 3.55 -9.71
C LYS A 147 -68.62 5.07 -9.49
N LEU A 148 -67.47 5.76 -9.48
CA LEU A 148 -67.44 7.23 -9.42
C LEU A 148 -67.44 7.88 -10.82
N VAL A 149 -67.75 7.10 -11.87
CA VAL A 149 -68.29 7.52 -13.17
C VAL A 149 -69.39 6.54 -13.56
#